data_AF-A0A1I6RMH0-F1
#
_entry.id   AF-A0A1I6RMH0-F1
#
_cell.length_a   1.000
_cell.length_b   1.000
_cell.length_c   1.000
_cell.angle_alpha   90.00
_cell.angle_beta   90.00
_cell.angle_gamma   90.00
#
_symmetry.space_group_name_H-M   'P 1'
#
loop_
_entity.id
_entity.type
_entity.pdbx_description
1 polymer ?
#
loop_
_entity_poly.entity_id
_entity_poly.type
_entity_poly.pdbx_seq_one_letter_code
_entity_poly.pdbx_strand_id
1 'polypeptide(L)'
;MKEGIHVKKMHRQWYTIVGKGTLISLIIGFILAMGLTPSQVAIVQKGEDIHWINVAPSLYWLNVIGITVWVALLGGGFTLMGSIGYFGWWKNRRDP
;
A
#
# COMPACT_ATOMS: atom_id res chain seq x y z
N MET A 1 23.49 15.23 -27.82
CA MET A 1 23.93 14.56 -26.57
C MET A 1 23.20 15.03 -25.28
N LYS A 2 22.53 16.19 -25.23
CA LYS A 2 21.85 16.66 -24.00
C LYS A 2 20.53 15.91 -23.65
N GLU A 3 19.85 15.34 -24.64
CA GLU A 3 18.57 14.65 -24.43
C GLU A 3 18.70 13.36 -23.62
N GLY A 4 19.76 12.56 -23.83
CA GLY A 4 19.97 11.31 -23.10
C GLY A 4 20.21 11.48 -21.60
N ILE A 5 20.74 12.64 -21.17
CA ILE A 5 20.98 12.96 -19.75
C ILE A 5 19.67 13.33 -19.06
N HIS A 6 18.78 14.06 -19.73
CA HIS A 6 17.47 14.43 -19.21
C HIS A 6 16.56 13.21 -19.02
N VAL A 7 16.55 12.27 -19.97
CA VAL A 7 15.76 11.04 -19.88
C VAL A 7 16.23 10.16 -18.71
N LYS A 8 17.54 10.00 -18.51
CA LYS A 8 18.09 9.27 -17.34
C LYS A 8 17.71 9.91 -16.01
N LYS A 9 17.76 11.25 -15.91
CA LYS A 9 17.42 11.98 -14.69
C LYS A 9 15.92 11.87 -14.35
N MET A 10 15.08 11.88 -15.37
CA MET A 10 13.63 11.74 -15.26
C MET A 10 13.22 10.31 -14.84
N HIS A 11 13.79 9.27 -15.45
CA HIS A 11 13.58 7.88 -15.01
C HIS A 11 13.94 7.71 -13.52
N ARG A 12 15.10 8.24 -13.10
CA ARG A 12 15.54 8.16 -11.71
C ARG A 12 14.59 8.86 -10.74
N GLN A 13 14.05 10.02 -11.12
CA GLN A 13 13.02 10.72 -10.33
C GLN A 13 11.72 9.92 -10.24
N TRP A 14 11.30 9.29 -11.34
CA TRP A 14 10.09 8.47 -11.40
C TRP A 14 10.20 7.25 -10.46
N TYR A 15 11.32 6.51 -10.51
CA TYR A 15 11.59 5.42 -9.57
C TYR A 15 11.61 5.90 -8.10
N THR A 16 12.11 7.11 -7.85
CA THR A 16 12.14 7.66 -6.49
C THR A 16 10.75 8.02 -5.98
N ILE A 17 9.88 8.57 -6.83
CA ILE A 17 8.49 8.91 -6.49
C ILE A 17 7.67 7.65 -6.25
N VAL A 18 7.77 6.66 -7.16
CA VAL A 18 7.10 5.37 -7.00
C VAL A 18 7.59 4.67 -5.73
N GLY A 19 8.91 4.61 -5.52
CA GLY A 19 9.49 4.01 -4.32
C GLY A 19 9.00 4.66 -3.02
N LYS A 20 8.93 6.01 -2.97
CA LYS A 20 8.39 6.74 -1.82
C LYS A 20 6.89 6.48 -1.62
N GLY A 21 6.10 6.49 -2.70
CA GLY A 21 4.67 6.24 -2.65
C GLY A 21 4.34 4.82 -2.15
N THR A 22 5.07 3.82 -2.63
CA THR A 22 4.96 2.44 -2.15
C THR A 22 5.36 2.32 -0.67
N LEU A 23 6.44 2.98 -0.25
CA LEU A 23 6.88 2.97 1.15
C LEU A 23 5.83 3.57 2.09
N ILE A 24 5.25 4.71 1.71
CA ILE A 24 4.18 5.35 2.48
C ILE A 24 2.95 4.45 2.55
N SER A 25 2.59 3.79 1.43
CA SER A 25 1.45 2.87 1.36
C SER A 25 1.66 1.63 2.24
N LEU A 26 2.90 1.12 2.32
CA LEU A 26 3.26 0.03 3.23
C LEU A 26 3.10 0.45 4.70
N ILE A 27 3.58 1.63 5.07
CA ILE A 27 3.45 2.15 6.45
C ILE A 27 1.98 2.34 6.82
N ILE A 28 1.20 2.97 5.94
CA ILE A 28 -0.25 3.18 6.15
C ILE A 28 -0.94 1.83 6.27
N GLY A 29 -0.65 0.89 5.37
CA GLY A 29 -1.20 -0.46 5.40
C GLY A 29 -0.89 -1.18 6.69
N PHE A 30 0.33 -1.06 7.20
CA PHE A 30 0.76 -1.69 8.44
C PHE A 30 0.03 -1.12 9.67
N ILE A 31 -0.10 0.20 9.76
CA ILE A 31 -0.81 0.87 10.86
C ILE A 31 -2.30 0.51 10.83
N LEU A 32 -2.93 0.55 9.66
CA LEU A 32 -4.33 0.13 9.47
C LEU A 32 -4.53 -1.33 9.84
N ALA A 33 -3.62 -2.19 9.41
CA ALA A 33 -3.67 -3.61 9.68
C ALA A 33 -3.59 -3.92 11.18
N MET A 34 -2.71 -3.23 11.92
CA MET A 34 -2.64 -3.35 13.38
C MET A 34 -3.91 -2.87 14.08
N GLY A 35 -4.54 -1.79 13.58
CA GLY A 35 -5.78 -1.25 14.17
C GLY A 35 -7.03 -2.04 13.83
N LEU A 36 -7.09 -2.67 12.65
CA LEU A 36 -8.25 -3.43 12.17
C LEU A 36 -8.23 -4.89 12.60
N THR A 37 -7.05 -5.47 12.83
CA THR A 37 -6.96 -6.89 13.17
C THR A 37 -7.34 -7.08 14.64
N PRO A 38 -8.45 -7.77 14.96
CA PRO A 38 -8.83 -8.00 16.34
C PRO A 38 -7.84 -8.95 17.00
N SER A 39 -7.32 -8.57 18.17
CA SER A 39 -6.48 -9.43 19.00
C SER A 39 -7.32 -10.47 19.78
N GLN A 40 -8.63 -10.23 19.91
CA GLN A 40 -9.57 -11.06 20.64
C GLN A 40 -10.87 -11.20 19.86
N VAL A 41 -11.46 -12.38 19.89
CA VAL A 41 -12.76 -12.66 19.27
C VAL A 41 -13.72 -13.09 20.37
N ALA A 42 -14.90 -12.46 20.40
CA ALA A 42 -16.00 -12.88 21.24
C ALA A 42 -16.69 -14.09 20.59
N ILE A 43 -16.73 -15.21 21.31
CA ILE A 43 -17.54 -16.36 20.91
C ILE A 43 -18.80 -16.37 21.77
N VAL A 44 -19.95 -16.20 21.12
CA VAL A 44 -21.25 -16.31 21.77
C VAL A 44 -21.79 -17.71 21.49
N GLN A 45 -21.69 -18.59 22.47
CA GLN A 45 -22.41 -19.86 22.41
C GLN A 45 -23.90 -19.58 22.64
N LYS A 46 -24.75 -20.21 21.84
CA LYS A 46 -26.17 -19.91 21.73
C LYS A 46 -26.87 -20.21 23.07
N GLY A 47 -27.04 -19.19 23.92
CA GLY A 47 -27.69 -19.28 25.23
C GLY A 47 -26.81 -18.98 26.45
N GLU A 48 -25.54 -18.62 26.28
CA GLU A 48 -24.59 -18.37 27.39
C GLU A 48 -23.74 -17.10 27.22
N ASP A 49 -23.02 -16.75 28.29
CA ASP A 49 -22.19 -15.56 28.45
C ASP A 49 -21.14 -15.38 27.33
N ILE A 50 -20.79 -14.11 27.06
CA ILE A 50 -19.82 -13.74 26.04
C ILE A 50 -18.41 -14.11 26.53
N HIS A 51 -17.79 -15.11 25.90
CA HIS A 51 -16.40 -15.48 26.16
C HIS A 51 -15.46 -14.83 25.15
N TRP A 52 -14.50 -14.04 25.66
CA TRP A 52 -13.43 -13.45 24.86
C TRP A 52 -12.24 -14.41 24.77
N ILE A 53 -11.89 -14.82 23.56
CA ILE A 53 -10.73 -15.70 23.31
C ILE A 53 -9.65 -14.91 22.58
N ASN A 54 -8.41 -14.99 23.07
CA ASN A 54 -7.26 -14.43 22.38
C ASN A 54 -7.04 -15.16 21.05
N VAL A 55 -6.89 -14.39 19.97
CA VAL A 55 -6.55 -14.93 18.66
C VAL A 55 -5.12 -15.47 18.72
N ALA A 56 -4.89 -16.63 18.11
CA ALA A 56 -3.55 -17.19 17.99
C ALA A 56 -2.62 -16.15 17.35
N PRO A 57 -1.42 -15.88 17.91
CA PRO A 57 -0.53 -14.84 17.41
C PRO A 57 -0.21 -14.98 15.91
N SER A 58 -0.07 -16.22 15.43
CA SER A 58 0.16 -16.51 14.02
C SER A 58 -0.97 -16.02 13.11
N LEU A 59 -2.23 -16.19 13.52
CA LEU A 59 -3.42 -15.76 12.78
C LEU A 59 -3.56 -14.24 12.79
N TYR A 60 -3.24 -13.60 13.92
CA TYR A 60 -3.17 -12.15 14.01
C TYR A 60 -2.15 -11.59 13.01
N TRP A 61 -0.91 -12.08 13.04
CA TRP A 61 0.14 -11.60 12.13
C TRP A 61 -0.16 -11.91 10.66
N LEU A 62 -0.82 -13.03 10.36
CA LEU A 62 -1.26 -13.36 9.00
C LEU A 62 -2.25 -12.32 8.47
N ASN A 63 -3.25 -11.95 9.27
CA ASN A 63 -4.21 -10.90 8.90
C ASN A 63 -3.54 -9.54 8.76
N VAL A 64 -2.61 -9.20 9.66
CA VAL A 64 -1.88 -7.94 9.60
C VAL A 64 -1.08 -7.84 8.29
N ILE A 65 -0.33 -8.89 7.95
CA ILE A 65 0.44 -8.97 6.70
C ILE A 65 -0.50 -8.91 5.49
N GLY A 66 -1.62 -9.65 5.53
CA GLY A 66 -2.61 -9.67 4.46
C GLY A 66 -3.15 -8.29 4.13
N ILE A 67 -3.61 -7.54 5.16
CA ILE A 67 -4.12 -6.18 4.99
C ILE A 67 -3.01 -5.24 4.52
N THR A 68 -1.81 -5.35 5.09
CA THR A 68 -0.66 -4.51 4.72
C THR A 68 -0.31 -4.67 3.24
N VAL A 69 -0.24 -5.93 2.75
CA VAL A 69 0.01 -6.23 1.34
C VAL A 69 -1.12 -5.71 0.45
N TRP A 70 -2.37 -5.86 0.88
CA TRP A 70 -3.53 -5.34 0.14
C TRP A 70 -3.45 -3.82 -0.06
N VAL A 71 -3.17 -3.09 1.01
CA VAL A 71 -3.03 -1.63 0.96
C VAL A 71 -1.79 -1.23 0.13
N ALA A 72 -0.69 -1.98 0.23
CA ALA A 72 0.49 -1.73 -0.59
C ALA A 72 0.23 -1.95 -2.08
N LEU A 73 -0.56 -2.96 -2.45
CA LEU A 73 -0.96 -3.22 -3.83
C LEU A 73 -1.88 -2.12 -4.37
N LEU A 74 -2.87 -1.69 -3.58
CA LEU A 74 -3.74 -0.57 -3.95
C LEU A 74 -2.94 0.73 -4.09
N GLY A 75 -2.16 1.08 -3.07
CA GLY A 75 -1.35 2.30 -3.05
C GLY A 75 -0.29 2.31 -4.15
N GLY A 76 0.35 1.17 -4.42
CA GLY A 76 1.26 0.98 -5.55
C GLY A 76 0.56 1.16 -6.90
N GLY A 77 -0.62 0.57 -7.06
CA GLY A 77 -1.47 0.74 -8.24
C GLY A 77 -1.86 2.20 -8.48
N PHE A 78 -2.34 2.90 -7.45
CA PHE A 78 -2.64 4.34 -7.52
C PHE A 78 -1.41 5.18 -7.85
N THR A 79 -0.27 4.88 -7.25
CA THR A 79 0.98 5.59 -7.50
C THR A 79 1.44 5.39 -8.94
N LEU A 80 1.37 4.16 -9.47
CA LEU A 80 1.67 3.87 -10.87
C LEU A 80 0.71 4.58 -11.83
N MET A 81 -0.60 4.53 -11.56
CA MET A 81 -1.61 5.14 -12.41
C MET A 81 -1.45 6.67 -12.46
N GLY A 82 -1.21 7.31 -11.32
CA GLY A 82 -0.91 8.75 -11.26
C GLY A 82 0.39 9.10 -11.98
N SER A 83 1.41 8.25 -11.89
CA SER A 83 2.70 8.48 -12.53
C SER A 83 2.66 8.30 -14.05
N ILE A 84 1.85 7.36 -14.56
CA ILE A 84 1.58 7.18 -16.00
C ILE A 84 0.77 8.37 -16.52
N GLY A 85 -0.27 8.80 -15.81
CA GLY A 85 -1.06 9.98 -16.17
C GLY A 85 -0.21 11.24 -16.27
N TYR A 86 0.68 11.46 -15.29
CA TYR A 86 1.63 12.58 -15.31
C TYR A 86 2.61 12.51 -16.48
N PHE A 87 3.12 11.31 -16.78
CA PHE A 87 4.03 11.10 -17.92
C PHE A 87 3.33 11.35 -19.27
N GLY A 88 2.10 10.87 -19.44
CA GLY A 88 1.29 11.09 -20.63
C GLY A 88 0.96 12.56 -20.86
N TRP A 89 0.55 13.27 -19.80
CA TRP A 89 0.30 14.71 -19.84
C TRP A 89 1.55 15.51 -20.23
N TRP A 90 2.70 15.16 -19.66
CA TRP A 90 3.95 15.86 -19.95
C TRP A 90 4.46 15.60 -21.38
N LYS A 91 4.25 14.38 -21.90
CA LYS A 91 4.55 14.05 -23.31
C LYS A 91 3.69 14.90 -24.26
N ASN A 92 2.39 15.01 -24.00
CA ASN A 92 1.46 15.81 -24.81
C ASN A 92 1.78 17.32 -24.82
N ARG A 93 2.52 17.84 -23.83
CA ARG A 93 2.96 19.24 -23.80
C ARG A 93 4.23 19.52 -24.58
N ARG A 94 5.03 18.51 -24.91
CA ARG A 94 6.31 18.69 -25.63
C ARG A 94 6.18 18.50 -27.14
N ASP A 95 5.15 17.79 -27.59
CA ASP A 95 4.80 17.63 -28.99
C ASP A 95 3.36 18.18 -29.21
N PRO A 96 3.16 19.51 -29.34
CA PRO A 96 1.86 20.09 -29.69
C PRO A 96 1.46 19.79 -31.14
#